data_AF-A0A178E8G7-F1
#
_entry.id   AF-A0A178E8G7-F1
#
_cell.length_a   1.000
_cell.length_b   1.000
_cell.length_c   1.000
_cell.angle_alpha   90.00
_cell.angle_beta   90.00
_cell.angle_gamma   90.00
#
_symmetry.space_group_name_H-M   'P 1'
#
loop_
_entity.id
_entity.type
_entity.pdbx_description
1 polymer ?
#
loop_
_entity_poly.entity_id
_entity_poly.type
_entity_poly.pdbx_seq_one_letter_code
_entity_poly.pdbx_strand_id
1 'polypeptide(L)'
;MGDIEAAIAAIKSLSITEKVNLTKIAEEYGVERSTLSRRYRGVTQSQVNKNENQRHLNKKQESELVQYIEKLYLRGIAPTRQMIKNFASEVVQKPLGNH
;
A
#
# COMPACT_ATOMS: atom_id res chain seq x y z
N MET A 1 -0.80 12.36 18.71
CA MET A 1 0.28 11.55 18.10
C MET A 1 0.91 12.40 17.03
N GLY A 2 2.23 12.56 17.05
CA GLY A 2 2.98 13.31 16.03
C GLY A 2 2.90 12.69 14.64
N ASP A 3 3.24 13.48 13.61
CA ASP A 3 3.23 13.06 12.22
C ASP A 3 4.54 12.32 11.88
N ILE A 4 4.46 10.98 11.87
CA ILE A 4 5.58 10.08 11.56
C ILE A 4 6.08 10.31 10.11
N GLU A 5 5.19 10.61 9.16
CA GLU A 5 5.58 10.79 7.76
C GLU A 5 6.34 12.12 7.57
N ALA A 6 5.90 13.18 8.25
CA ALA A 6 6.62 14.45 8.27
C ALA A 6 8.03 14.30 8.88
N ALA A 7 8.16 13.55 9.98
CA ALA A 7 9.45 13.25 10.60
C ALA A 7 10.39 12.46 9.66
N ILE A 8 9.86 11.55 8.85
CA ILE A 8 10.63 10.79 7.85
C ILE A 8 11.05 11.66 6.68
N ALA A 9 10.18 12.57 6.23
CA ALA A 9 10.52 13.54 5.20
C ALA A 9 11.70 14.43 5.65
N ALA A 10 11.66 14.92 6.88
CA ALA A 10 12.75 15.69 7.48
C ALA A 10 14.08 14.90 7.50
N ILE A 11 14.04 13.62 7.86
CA ILE A 11 15.22 12.75 7.82
C ILE A 11 15.77 12.60 6.39
N LYS A 12 14.90 12.44 5.38
CA LYS A 12 15.31 12.29 3.98
C LYS A 12 15.84 13.58 3.35
N SER A 13 15.44 14.73 3.88
CA SER A 13 15.93 16.05 3.46
C SER A 13 17.29 16.40 4.05
N LEU A 14 17.73 15.73 5.12
CA LEU A 14 19.09 15.86 5.63
C LEU A 14 20.07 15.31 4.60
N SER A 15 21.10 16.09 4.30
CA SER A 15 22.17 15.69 3.38
C SER A 15 22.84 14.40 3.86
N ILE A 16 23.24 13.52 2.91
CA ILE A 16 23.88 12.22 3.17
C ILE A 16 25.10 12.33 4.11
N THR A 17 25.71 13.50 4.15
CA THR A 17 26.90 13.84 4.95
C THR A 17 26.62 14.09 6.43
N GLU A 18 25.37 14.34 6.84
CA GLU A 18 25.02 14.61 8.24
C GLU A 18 24.56 13.35 8.99
N LYS A 19 25.09 13.16 10.20
CA LYS A 19 24.59 12.11 11.11
C LYS A 19 23.15 12.44 11.52
N VAL A 20 22.19 11.66 11.03
CA VAL A 20 20.77 11.78 11.38
C VAL A 20 20.56 11.59 12.89
N ASN A 21 20.18 12.66 13.59
CA ASN A 21 19.82 12.59 15.00
C ASN A 21 18.33 12.31 15.17
N LEU A 22 17.97 11.02 15.19
CA LEU A 22 16.57 10.56 15.31
C LEU A 22 15.88 11.04 16.60
N THR A 23 16.62 11.30 17.67
CA THR A 23 16.04 11.75 18.95
C THR A 23 15.52 13.18 18.83
N LYS A 24 16.33 14.08 18.26
CA LYS A 24 15.95 15.49 18.06
C LYS A 24 14.72 15.61 17.14
N ILE A 25 14.70 14.84 16.06
CA ILE A 25 13.58 14.84 15.10
C ILE A 25 12.33 14.23 15.74
N ALA A 26 12.47 13.16 16.54
CA ALA A 26 11.33 12.58 17.25
C ALA A 26 10.68 13.58 18.20
N GLU A 27 11.48 14.35 18.95
CA GLU A 27 11.00 15.40 19.85
C GLU A 27 10.33 16.56 19.10
N GLU A 28 10.95 17.06 18.03
CA GLU A 28 10.44 18.17 17.21
C GLU A 28 9.06 17.84 16.61
N TYR A 29 8.87 16.60 16.16
CA TYR A 29 7.62 16.15 15.53
C TYR A 29 6.65 15.49 16.51
N GLY A 30 6.99 15.38 17.81
CA GLY A 30 6.14 14.73 18.83
C GLY A 30 5.87 13.24 18.56
N VAL A 31 6.84 12.55 17.97
CA VAL A 31 6.79 11.13 17.60
C VAL A 31 7.68 10.33 18.56
N GLU A 32 7.28 9.11 18.90
CA GLU A 32 8.15 8.23 19.67
C GLU A 32 9.39 7.79 18.84
N ARG A 33 10.59 8.02 19.37
CA ARG A 33 11.86 7.69 18.70
C ARG A 33 11.96 6.24 18.23
N SER A 34 11.42 5.29 19.00
CA SER A 34 11.42 3.86 18.64
C SER A 34 10.55 3.57 17.41
N THR A 35 9.41 4.26 17.31
CA THR A 35 8.47 4.17 16.19
C THR A 35 9.08 4.81 14.94
N LEU A 36 9.69 5.99 15.08
CA LEU A 36 10.39 6.68 13.99
C LEU A 36 11.54 5.82 13.43
N SER A 37 12.36 5.22 14.32
CA SER A 37 13.48 4.37 13.90
C SER A 37 13.03 3.11 13.15
N ARG A 38 12.00 2.42 13.65
CA ARG A 38 11.42 1.23 12.98
C ARG A 38 10.89 1.56 11.60
N ARG A 39 10.20 2.70 11.47
CA ARG A 39 9.64 3.16 10.20
C ARG A 39 10.71 3.58 9.21
N TYR A 40 11.73 4.33 9.65
CA TYR A 40 12.86 4.73 8.81
C TYR A 40 13.65 3.54 8.26
N ARG A 41 13.83 2.49 9.07
CA ARG A 41 14.50 1.24 8.66
C ARG A 41 13.61 0.30 7.83
N GLY A 42 12.35 0.66 7.58
CA GLY A 42 11.40 -0.18 6.85
C GLY A 42 10.88 -1.40 7.62
N VAL A 43 11.14 -1.50 8.94
CA VAL A 43 10.66 -2.60 9.80
C VAL A 43 9.14 -2.57 9.92
N THR A 44 8.55 -1.37 9.93
CA THR A 44 7.09 -1.18 9.97
C THR A 44 6.66 -0.44 8.72
N GLN A 45 5.68 -0.99 7.98
CA GLN A 45 5.15 -0.36 6.77
C GLN A 45 4.00 0.59 7.09
N SER A 46 3.81 1.60 6.22
CA SER A 46 2.61 2.45 6.29
C SER A 46 1.37 1.62 6.02
N GLN A 47 0.23 2.08 6.55
CA GLN A 47 -1.03 1.41 6.26
C GLN A 47 -1.30 1.39 4.75
N VAL A 48 -0.93 2.46 4.05
CA VAL A 48 -1.01 2.56 2.59
C VAL A 48 -0.14 1.51 1.91
N ASN A 49 1.15 1.44 2.26
CA ASN A 49 2.08 0.47 1.67
C ASN A 49 1.68 -0.97 2.00
N LYS A 50 1.20 -1.22 3.22
CA LYS A 50 0.67 -2.52 3.61
C LYS A 50 -0.53 -2.90 2.76
N ASN A 51 -1.48 -1.97 2.57
CA ASN A 51 -2.65 -2.19 1.74
C ASN A 51 -2.25 -2.45 0.28
N GLU A 52 -1.30 -1.69 -0.27
CA GLU A 52 -0.79 -1.87 -1.63
C GLU A 52 -0.09 -3.24 -1.79
N ASN A 53 0.76 -3.62 -0.84
CA ASN A 53 1.46 -4.92 -0.86
C ASN A 53 0.51 -6.12 -0.67
N GLN A 54 -0.65 -5.92 -0.04
CA GLN A 54 -1.67 -6.96 0.10
C GLN A 54 -2.52 -7.15 -1.16
N ARG A 55 -2.57 -6.15 -2.05
CA ARG A 55 -3.31 -6.26 -3.31
C ARG A 55 -2.61 -7.25 -4.23
N HIS A 56 -3.39 -8.17 -4.76
CA HIS A 56 -2.91 -9.11 -5.77
C HIS A 56 -3.05 -8.54 -7.18
N LEU A 57 -3.96 -7.58 -7.35
CA LEU A 57 -4.20 -6.86 -8.59
C LEU A 57 -3.48 -5.51 -8.50
N ASN A 58 -2.75 -5.14 -9.55
CA ASN A 58 -2.28 -3.77 -9.71
C ASN A 58 -3.42 -2.87 -10.21
N LYS A 59 -3.23 -1.54 -10.16
CA LYS A 59 -4.26 -0.55 -10.54
C LYS A 59 -4.81 -0.75 -11.97
N LYS A 60 -3.96 -1.17 -12.91
CA LYS A 60 -4.38 -1.43 -14.30
C LYS A 60 -5.28 -2.67 -14.36
N GLN A 61 -4.90 -3.74 -13.68
CA GLN A 61 -5.68 -4.97 -13.61
C GLN A 61 -7.01 -4.77 -12.87
N GLU A 62 -7.04 -3.95 -11.82
CA GLU A 62 -8.29 -3.52 -11.17
C GLU A 62 -9.21 -2.79 -12.17
N SER A 63 -8.67 -1.89 -12.99
CA SER A 63 -9.44 -1.22 -14.04
C SER A 63 -9.99 -2.19 -15.09
N GLU A 64 -9.21 -3.19 -15.50
CA GLU A 64 -9.64 -4.22 -16.44
C GLU A 64 -10.79 -5.06 -15.84
N LEU A 65 -10.71 -5.39 -14.54
CA LEU A 65 -11.77 -6.10 -13.84
C LEU A 65 -13.06 -5.27 -13.75
N VAL A 66 -12.96 -3.96 -13.49
CA VAL A 66 -14.13 -3.06 -13.50
C VAL A 66 -14.77 -3.02 -14.88
N GLN A 67 -13.98 -2.85 -15.95
CA GLN A 67 -14.49 -2.88 -17.33
C GLN A 67 -15.16 -4.22 -17.68
N TYR A 68 -14.64 -5.33 -17.16
CA TYR A 68 -15.27 -6.64 -17.33
C TYR A 68 -16.64 -6.69 -16.64
N ILE A 69 -16.75 -6.22 -15.40
CA ILE A 69 -18.01 -6.15 -14.65
C ILE A 69 -19.03 -5.27 -15.38
N GLU A 70 -18.60 -4.11 -15.90
CA GLU A 70 -19.45 -3.21 -16.69
C GLU A 70 -19.97 -3.90 -17.96
N LYS A 71 -19.12 -4.65 -18.67
CA LYS A 71 -19.53 -5.43 -19.85
C LYS A 71 -20.57 -6.49 -19.51
N LEU A 72 -20.47 -7.13 -18.34
CA LEU A 72 -21.48 -8.09 -17.88
C LEU A 72 -22.82 -7.40 -17.61
N TYR A 73 -22.78 -6.27 -16.91
CA TYR A 73 -23.96 -5.46 -16.61
C TYR A 73 -24.67 -4.99 -17.88
N LEU A 74 -23.92 -4.46 -18.85
CA LEU A 74 -24.47 -4.03 -20.15
C LEU A 74 -25.11 -5.17 -20.95
N ARG A 75 -24.70 -6.41 -20.70
CA ARG A 75 -25.28 -7.62 -21.31
C ARG A 75 -26.46 -8.18 -20.51
N GLY A 76 -26.86 -7.54 -19.42
CA GLY A 76 -27.91 -8.03 -18.52
C GLY A 76 -27.47 -9.26 -17.71
N ILE A 77 -26.18 -9.54 -17.61
CA ILE A 77 -25.62 -10.66 -16.87
C ILE A 77 -25.19 -10.16 -15.48
N ALA A 78 -25.83 -10.68 -14.43
CA ALA A 78 -25.43 -10.35 -13.07
C ALA A 78 -24.02 -10.92 -12.79
N PRO A 79 -23.04 -10.09 -12.39
CA PRO A 79 -21.71 -10.56 -12.07
C PRO A 79 -21.74 -11.42 -10.78
N THR A 80 -21.25 -12.64 -10.86
CA THR A 80 -21.11 -13.52 -9.68
C THR A 80 -19.69 -13.44 -9.11
N ARG A 81 -19.55 -13.76 -7.82
CA ARG A 81 -18.22 -13.83 -7.17
C ARG A 81 -17.28 -14.79 -7.90
N GLN A 82 -17.80 -15.91 -8.42
CA GLN A 82 -16.99 -16.88 -9.16
C GLN A 82 -16.47 -16.31 -10.49
N MET A 83 -17.31 -15.57 -11.25
CA MET A 83 -16.88 -14.92 -12.49
C MET A 83 -15.79 -13.88 -12.23
N ILE A 84 -15.98 -13.04 -11.21
CA ILE A 84 -14.99 -12.03 -10.78
C ILE A 84 -13.68 -12.72 -10.38
N LYS A 85 -13.75 -13.80 -9.59
CA LYS A 85 -12.58 -14.57 -9.14
C LYS A 85 -11.83 -15.22 -10.31
N ASN A 86 -12.55 -15.84 -11.24
CA ASN A 86 -11.97 -16.50 -12.40
C ASN A 86 -11.26 -15.47 -13.29
N PHE A 87 -11.93 -14.35 -13.61
CA PHE A 87 -11.36 -13.29 -14.42
C PHE A 87 -10.12 -12.67 -13.74
N ALA A 88 -10.20 -12.36 -12.44
CA ALA A 88 -9.06 -11.82 -11.71
C ALA A 88 -7.87 -12.81 -11.66
N SER A 89 -8.14 -14.11 -11.56
CA SER A 89 -7.09 -15.15 -11.57
C SER A 89 -6.44 -15.27 -12.95
N GLU A 90 -7.21 -15.10 -14.03
CA GLU A 90 -6.72 -15.08 -15.41
C GLU A 90 -5.81 -13.87 -15.67
N VAL A 91 -6.24 -12.68 -15.24
CA VAL A 91 -5.49 -11.41 -15.38
C VAL A 91 -4.18 -11.42 -14.59
N VAL A 92 -4.14 -12.07 -13.42
CA VAL A 92 -2.94 -12.17 -12.56
C VAL A 92 -2.11 -13.42 -12.90
N GLN A 93 -2.60 -14.31 -13.76
CA GLN A 93 -1.97 -15.61 -14.07
C GLN A 93 -1.65 -16.45 -12.82
N LYS A 94 -2.47 -16.32 -11.77
CA LYS A 94 -2.30 -17.00 -10.49
C LYS A 94 -3.66 -17.30 -9.88
N PRO A 95 -3.87 -18.48 -9.24
CA PRO A 95 -5.10 -18.73 -8.50
C PRO A 95 -5.25 -17.74 -7.34
N LEU A 96 -6.36 -17.01 -7.32
CA LEU A 96 -6.75 -16.15 -6.21
C LEU A 96 -7.75 -16.87 -5.29
N GLY A 97 -7.77 -16.56 -3.99
CA GLY A 97 -8.81 -17.03 -3.06
C GLY A 97 -8.81 -18.53 -2.74
N ASN A 98 -7.64 -19.18 -2.77
CA ASN A 98 -7.43 -20.47 -2.11
C ASN A 98 -6.84 -20.17 -0.73
N HIS A 99 -7.67 -20.24 0.32
CA HIS A 99 -7.27 -20.17 1.72
C HIS A 99 -7.61 -21.50 2.39
#